data_AF-A0A4S4CM38-F1
#
_entry.id   AF-A0A4S4CM38-F1
#
_cell.length_a   1.000
_cell.length_b   1.000
_cell.length_c   1.000
_cell.angle_alpha   90.00
_cell.angle_beta   90.00
_cell.angle_gamma   90.00
#
_symmetry.space_group_name_H-M   'P 1'
#
loop_
_entity.id
_entity.type
_entity.pdbx_description
1 polymer ?
#
loop_
_entity_poly.entity_id
_entity_poly.type
_entity_poly.pdbx_seq_one_letter_code
_entity_poly.pdbx_strand_id
1 'polypeptide(L)'
;MIVCDSCNAEMEVTRNGGGEDFELELMGVLTTCPNCGEEFEVTEEMVAAAPVATGADGVEVSIVPCPHCQARIELEFAADGESAV
;
A
#
# COMPACT_ATOMS: atom_id res chain seq x y z
N MET A 1 -19.26 -15.02 27.51
CA MET A 1 -20.13 -13.87 27.20
C MET A 1 -19.52 -12.66 27.86
N ILE A 2 -18.97 -11.73 27.08
CA ILE A 2 -18.36 -10.50 27.59
C ILE A 2 -19.37 -9.39 27.36
N VAL A 3 -19.77 -8.71 28.44
CA VAL A 3 -20.73 -7.60 28.38
C VAL A 3 -19.94 -6.32 28.60
N CYS A 4 -20.09 -5.33 27.72
CA CYS A 4 -19.51 -4.01 27.96
C CYS A 4 -20.26 -3.34 29.12
N ASP A 5 -19.54 -3.05 30.20
CA ASP A 5 -20.09 -2.43 31.41
C ASP A 5 -20.68 -1.02 31.14
N SER A 6 -20.33 -0.40 30.00
CA SER A 6 -20.76 0.96 29.65
C SER A 6 -22.00 1.04 28.74
N CYS A 7 -22.35 -0.01 28.01
CA CYS A 7 -23.53 0.01 27.11
C CYS A 7 -24.42 -1.23 27.23
N ASN A 8 -24.05 -2.17 28.10
CA ASN A 8 -24.75 -3.42 28.37
C ASN A 8 -25.11 -4.24 27.12
N ALA A 9 -24.42 -3.98 26.00
CA ALA A 9 -24.60 -4.72 24.76
C ALA A 9 -23.90 -6.08 24.87
N GLU A 10 -24.62 -7.13 24.47
CA GLU A 10 -24.11 -8.50 24.37
C GLU A 10 -23.24 -8.59 23.12
N MET A 11 -21.94 -8.86 23.28
CA MET A 11 -21.00 -9.01 22.16
C MET A 11 -20.59 -10.48 22.01
N GLU A 12 -20.89 -11.06 20.85
CA GLU A 12 -20.37 -12.36 20.43
C GLU A 12 -18.96 -12.18 19.87
N VAL A 13 -17.97 -12.74 20.57
CA VAL A 13 -16.57 -12.74 20.12
C VAL A 13 -16.32 -14.04 19.37
N THR A 14 -16.42 -14.01 18.05
CA THR A 14 -16.02 -15.13 17.19
C THR A 14 -14.49 -15.12 17.10
N ARG A 15 -13.84 -16.03 17.83
CA ARG A 15 -12.41 -16.29 17.64
C ARG A 15 -12.25 -16.88 16.24
N ASN A 16 -11.55 -16.16 15.35
CA ASN A 16 -11.24 -16.66 14.02
C ASN A 16 -10.62 -18.07 14.16
N GLY A 17 -11.23 -19.05 13.51
CA GLY A 17 -10.85 -20.46 13.63
C GLY A 17 -9.41 -20.64 13.19
N GLY A 18 -8.65 -21.45 13.93
CA GLY A 18 -7.23 -21.63 13.66
C GLY A 18 -6.95 -22.24 12.29
N GLY A 19 -6.04 -21.61 11.54
CA GLY A 19 -5.36 -22.23 10.40
C GLY A 19 -5.63 -21.61 9.03
N GLU A 20 -6.40 -20.54 8.93
CA GLU A 20 -6.48 -19.77 7.68
C GLU A 20 -5.48 -18.63 7.78
N ASP A 21 -4.36 -18.77 7.05
CA ASP A 21 -3.45 -17.67 6.79
C ASP A 21 -4.28 -16.50 6.24
N PHE A 22 -4.28 -15.37 6.95
CA PHE A 22 -4.91 -14.16 6.44
C PHE A 22 -4.21 -13.82 5.13
N GLU A 23 -4.90 -13.98 4.00
CA GLU A 23 -4.45 -13.47 2.70
C GLU A 23 -4.56 -11.94 2.76
N LEU A 24 -3.49 -11.29 3.24
CA LEU A 24 -3.32 -9.85 3.14
C LEU A 24 -2.99 -9.54 1.68
N GLU A 25 -4.02 -9.41 0.84
CA GLU A 25 -3.87 -8.79 -0.47
C GLU A 25 -3.30 -7.39 -0.24
N LEU A 26 -2.15 -7.09 -0.87
CA LEU A 26 -1.46 -5.82 -0.72
C LEU A 26 -2.37 -4.73 -1.29
N MET A 27 -3.20 -4.12 -0.43
CA MET A 27 -4.02 -2.99 -0.82
C MET A 27 -3.06 -1.90 -1.29
N GLY A 28 -3.25 -1.40 -2.51
CA GLY A 28 -2.28 -0.54 -3.20
C GLY A 28 -1.81 0.64 -2.34
N VAL A 29 -0.60 1.13 -2.61
CA VAL A 29 -0.03 2.23 -1.85
C VAL A 29 -0.64 3.55 -2.31
N LEU A 30 -1.28 4.30 -1.41
CA LEU A 30 -1.75 5.66 -1.73
C LEU A 30 -0.58 6.65 -1.73
N THR A 31 -0.48 7.44 -2.79
CA THR A 31 0.51 8.52 -2.91
C THR A 31 -0.11 9.76 -3.55
N THR A 32 0.52 10.92 -3.36
CA THR A 32 0.04 12.20 -3.90
C THR A 32 0.87 12.61 -5.10
N CYS A 33 0.21 12.98 -6.20
CA CYS A 33 0.92 13.48 -7.36
C CYS A 33 1.53 14.87 -7.08
N PRO A 34 2.85 15.07 -7.23
CA PRO A 34 3.49 16.36 -7.00
C PRO A 34 3.09 17.43 -8.03
N ASN A 35 2.52 17.03 -9.17
CA ASN A 35 2.11 17.96 -10.23
C ASN A 35 0.67 18.49 -10.05
N CYS A 36 -0.30 17.63 -9.73
CA CYS A 36 -1.71 18.05 -9.59
C CYS A 36 -2.22 18.07 -8.15
N GLY A 37 -1.47 17.52 -7.18
CA GLY A 37 -1.85 17.48 -5.78
C GLY A 37 -2.94 16.45 -5.43
N GLU A 38 -3.39 15.66 -6.41
CA GLU A 38 -4.41 14.63 -6.20
C GLU A 38 -3.77 13.32 -5.72
N GLU A 39 -4.44 12.67 -4.77
CA GLU A 39 -4.08 11.36 -4.25
C GLU A 39 -4.50 10.27 -5.25
N PHE A 40 -3.64 9.29 -5.49
CA PHE A 40 -3.93 8.14 -6.32
C PHE A 40 -3.36 6.87 -5.71
N GLU A 41 -3.98 5.75 -6.04
CA GLU A 41 -3.52 4.43 -5.64
C GLU A 41 -2.46 3.94 -6.64
N VAL A 42 -1.31 3.53 -6.10
CA VAL A 42 -0.28 2.81 -6.84
C VAL A 42 -0.60 1.32 -6.72
N THR A 43 -1.08 0.75 -7.81
CA THR A 43 -1.37 -0.70 -7.88
C THR A 43 -0.14 -1.49 -8.33
N GLU A 44 -0.11 -2.78 -8.01
CA GLU A 44 0.96 -3.68 -8.45
C GLU A 44 1.05 -3.75 -9.99
N GLU A 45 -0.09 -3.73 -10.68
CA GLU A 45 -0.13 -3.69 -12.15
C GLU A 45 0.52 -2.43 -12.72
N MET A 46 0.31 -1.27 -12.08
CA MET A 46 0.95 -0.02 -12.48
C MET A 46 2.47 -0.09 -12.33
N VAL A 47 2.97 -0.70 -11.26
CA VAL A 47 4.41 -0.86 -11.03
C VAL A 47 5.00 -1.90 -11.98
N ALA A 48 4.32 -3.03 -12.20
CA ALA A 48 4.78 -4.08 -13.11
C ALA A 48 4.85 -3.63 -14.57
N ALA A 49 3.95 -2.73 -14.99
CA ALA A 49 3.97 -2.14 -16.33
C ALA A 49 4.90 -0.91 -16.44
N ALA A 50 5.37 -0.36 -15.33
CA ALA A 50 6.18 0.84 -15.33
C ALA A 50 7.62 0.53 -15.79
N PRO A 51 8.20 1.37 -16.66
CA PRO A 51 9.62 1.29 -16.95
C PRO A 51 10.44 1.66 -15.71
N VAL A 52 11.47 0.87 -15.44
CA VAL A 52 12.47 1.14 -14.40
C VAL A 52 13.61 1.96 -15.01
N ALA A 53 14.04 3.00 -14.30
CA ALA A 53 15.16 3.85 -14.67
C ALA A 53 16.12 4.01 -13.48
N THR A 54 17.39 4.33 -13.76
CA THR A 54 18.35 4.70 -12.72
C THR A 54 18.21 6.20 -12.44
N GLY A 55 17.80 6.55 -11.23
CA GLY A 55 17.70 7.93 -10.76
C GLY A 55 19.06 8.60 -10.59
N ALA A 56 19.04 9.90 -10.28
CA ALA A 56 20.25 10.73 -10.18
C ALA A 56 21.24 10.24 -9.10
N ASP A 57 20.74 9.63 -8.04
CA ASP A 57 21.52 9.09 -6.92
C ASP A 57 22.00 7.65 -7.16
N GLY A 58 21.76 7.09 -8.36
CA GLY A 58 22.12 5.71 -8.71
C GLY A 58 21.11 4.67 -8.24
N VAL A 59 19.97 5.08 -7.68
CA VAL A 59 18.90 4.19 -7.21
C VAL A 59 17.92 3.85 -8.33
N GLU A 60 17.42 2.63 -8.35
CA GLU A 60 16.41 2.20 -9.32
C GLU A 60 15.02 2.76 -8.94
N VAL A 61 14.38 3.44 -9.89
CA VAL A 61 13.07 4.05 -9.72
C VAL A 61 12.11 3.60 -10.82
N SER A 62 10.85 3.37 -10.47
CA SER A 62 9.79 3.07 -11.43
C SER A 62 9.11 4.36 -11.87
N ILE A 63 8.95 4.54 -13.18
CA ILE A 63 8.30 5.74 -13.73
C ILE A 63 6.83 5.44 -14.03
N VAL A 64 5.93 5.88 -13.15
CA VAL A 64 4.49 5.69 -13.29
C VAL A 64 3.80 6.97 -13.79
N PRO A 65 2.77 6.88 -14.65
CA PRO A 65 1.96 8.03 -15.01
C PRO A 65 0.89 8.31 -13.94
N CYS A 66 0.73 9.58 -13.57
CA CYS A 66 -0.41 10.01 -12.74
C CYS A 66 -1.73 9.80 -13.51
N PRO A 67 -2.75 9.12 -12.94
CA PRO A 67 -4.02 8.92 -13.62
C PRO A 67 -4.77 10.24 -13.88
N HIS A 68 -4.53 11.28 -13.06
CA HIS A 68 -5.24 12.56 -13.16
C HIS A 68 -4.68 13.51 -14.21
N CYS A 69 -3.34 13.62 -14.29
CA CYS A 69 -2.68 14.61 -15.14
C CYS A 69 -1.67 14.02 -16.13
N GLN A 70 -1.47 12.70 -16.12
CA GLN A 70 -0.52 11.97 -16.98
C GLN A 70 0.94 12.41 -16.81
N ALA A 71 1.25 13.18 -15.76
CA ALA A 71 2.61 13.51 -15.39
C ALA A 71 3.36 12.22 -15.00
N ARG A 72 4.63 12.14 -15.39
CA ARG A 72 5.51 11.04 -15.02
C ARG A 72 6.03 11.26 -13.61
N ILE A 73 5.86 10.27 -12.75
CA ILE A 73 6.27 10.29 -11.35
C ILE A 73 7.30 9.19 -11.16
N GLU A 74 8.43 9.53 -10.57
CA GLU A 74 9.48 8.60 -10.19
C GLU A 74 9.16 8.06 -8.79
N LEU A 75 9.01 6.75 -8.68
CA LEU A 75 8.76 6.05 -7.42
C LEU A 75 9.96 5.18 -7.07
N GLU A 76 10.53 5.41 -5.90
CA GLU A 76 11.53 4.54 -5.29
C GLU A 76 10.82 3.55 -4.36
N PHE A 77 11.07 2.26 -4.56
CA PHE A 77 10.56 1.21 -3.68
C PHE A 77 11.71 0.65 -2.85
N ALA A 78 11.56 0.64 -1.54
CA ALA A 78 12.49 -0.07 -0.68
C ALA A 78 12.39 -1.56 -1.02
N ALA A 79 13.52 -2.20 -1.35
CA ALA A 79 13.54 -3.65 -1.47
C ALA A 79 13.14 -4.24 -0.11
N ASP A 80 12.13 -5.11 -0.08
CA ASP A 80 11.72 -5.87 1.11
C ASP A 80 12.93 -6.63 1.67
N GLY A 81 13.64 -6.03 2.62
CA GLY A 81 14.96 -6.53 2.97
C GLY A 81 15.56 -6.08 4.29
N GLU A 82 15.04 -5.05 4.98
CA GLU A 82 15.64 -4.61 6.26
C GLU A 82 14.60 -4.02 7.23
N SER A 83 13.80 -4.89 7.85
CA SER A 83 13.48 -4.69 9.27
C SER A 83 14.53 -5.46 10.08
N ALA A 84 15.71 -4.84 10.20
CA ALA A 84 16.68 -5.23 11.20
C ALA A 84 16.26 -4.65 12.56
N VAL A 85 16.28 -5.53 13.56
CA VAL A 85 16.16 -5.38 15.03
C VAL A 85 14.78 -5.26 15.67
#